data_AF-A0A2V6WKD1-F1
#
_entry.id   AF-A0A2V6WKD1-F1
#
_cell.length_a   1.000
_cell.length_b   1.000
_cell.length_c   1.000
_cell.angle_alpha   90.00
_cell.angle_beta   90.00
_cell.angle_gamma   90.00
#
_symmetry.space_group_name_H-M   'P 1'
#
loop_
_entity.id
_entity.type
_entity.pdbx_description
1 polymer ?
#
loop_
_entity_poly.entity_id
_entity_poly.type
_entity_poly.pdbx_seq_one_letter_code
_entity_poly.pdbx_strand_id
1 'polypeptide(L)' 'MPTITTVFLGEDGLHHARCGQPMAFLRKRQGLELDFHCRVCHEHVTMPEYSLSRVPVGEPATV' A
#
# COMPACT_ATOMS: atom_id res chain seq x y z
N MET A 1 6.48 16.86 -10.43
CA MET A 1 5.06 16.45 -10.36
C MET A 1 4.91 15.58 -9.13
N PRO A 2 3.86 15.74 -8.31
CA PRO A 2 3.62 14.87 -7.17
C PRO A 2 3.38 13.43 -7.68
N THR A 3 4.00 12.45 -7.04
CA THR A 3 3.81 11.04 -7.38
C THR A 3 2.44 10.62 -6.87
N ILE A 4 1.51 10.33 -7.78
CA ILE A 4 0.22 9.74 -7.42
C ILE A 4 0.47 8.27 -7.12
N THR A 5 0.18 7.85 -5.89
CA THR A 5 0.28 6.45 -5.46
C THR A 5 -0.91 6.08 -4.59
N THR A 6 -1.30 4.81 -4.61
CA THR A 6 -2.32 4.25 -3.70
C THR A 6 -1.72 3.86 -2.36
N VAL A 7 -0.44 3.47 -2.36
CA VAL A 7 0.28 2.98 -1.17
C VAL A 7 1.70 3.52 -1.10
N PHE A 8 2.24 3.56 0.11
CA PHE A 8 3.64 3.89 0.37
C PHE A 8 4.18 3.02 1.49
N LEU A 9 5.50 2.92 1.62
CA LEU A 9 6.17 2.19 2.69
C LEU A 9 6.50 3.16 3.83
N GLY A 10 5.86 2.97 4.97
CA GLY A 10 6.15 3.64 6.25
C GLY A 10 6.97 2.74 7.19
N GLU A 11 7.17 3.20 8.43
CA GLU A 11 7.95 2.45 9.44
C GLU A 11 7.31 1.09 9.80
N ASP A 12 5.97 1.03 9.83
CA ASP A 12 5.21 -0.16 10.21
C ASP A 12 4.78 -1.02 9.00
N GLY A 13 5.29 -0.73 7.80
CA GLY A 13 5.00 -1.46 6.57
C GLY A 13 4.22 -0.65 5.54
N LEU A 14 3.25 -1.27 4.86
CA LEU A 14 2.51 -0.63 3.77
C LEU A 14 1.41 0.28 4.32
N HIS A 15 1.39 1.55 3.95
CA HIS A 15 0.38 2.53 4.35
C HIS A 15 -0.51 2.93 3.17
N HIS A 16 -1.76 3.26 3.49
CA HIS A 16 -2.71 3.77 2.50
C HIS A 16 -2.46 5.26 2.23
N ALA A 17 -2.20 5.64 0.98
CA ALA A 17 -1.83 7.00 0.63
C ALA A 17 -2.89 8.04 0.99
N ARG A 18 -4.18 7.67 0.93
CA ARG A 18 -5.29 8.58 1.26
C ARG A 18 -5.54 8.70 2.77
N CYS A 19 -5.41 7.61 3.52
CA CYS A 19 -5.74 7.59 4.95
C CYS A 19 -4.52 7.82 5.86
N GLY A 20 -3.31 7.67 5.33
CA GLY A 20 -2.04 7.69 6.09
C GLY A 20 -1.87 6.49 7.04
N GLN A 21 -2.84 5.58 7.13
CA GLN A 21 -2.84 4.47 8.09
C GLN A 21 -2.19 3.20 7.51
N PRO A 22 -1.55 2.37 8.35
CA PRO A 22 -1.09 1.05 7.97
C PRO A 22 -2.21 0.19 7.37
N MET A 23 -1.92 -0.47 6.26
CA MET A 23 -2.80 -1.43 5.63
C MET A 23 -2.59 -2.81 6.24
N ALA A 24 -3.67 -3.53 6.44
CA ALA A 24 -3.61 -4.88 6.97
C ALA A 24 -3.53 -5.91 5.84
N PHE A 25 -2.50 -6.75 5.90
CA PHE A 25 -2.33 -7.88 5.00
C PHE A 25 -3.44 -8.91 5.22
N LEU A 26 -4.04 -9.38 4.12
CA LEU A 26 -5.09 -10.39 4.14
C LEU A 26 -4.56 -11.77 3.77
N ARG A 27 -3.89 -11.87 2.61
CA ARG A 27 -3.43 -13.14 2.06
C ARG A 27 -2.49 -12.93 0.88
N LYS A 28 -1.81 -14.01 0.52
CA LYS A 28 -1.10 -14.16 -0.75
C LYS A 28 -1.96 -14.99 -1.71
N ARG A 29 -2.27 -14.47 -2.91
CA ARG A 29 -2.99 -15.20 -3.96
C ARG A 29 -1.99 -15.88 -4.89
N GLN A 30 -2.19 -17.19 -5.12
CA GLN A 30 -1.42 -18.00 -6.08
C GLN A 30 0.12 -17.89 -5.90
N GLY A 31 0.59 -17.50 -4.71
CA GLY A 31 2.01 -17.28 -4.45
C GLY A 31 2.62 -16.07 -5.17
N LEU A 32 1.83 -15.19 -5.80
CA LEU A 32 2.34 -14.10 -6.64
C LEU A 32 1.76 -12.72 -6.31
N GLU A 33 0.51 -12.65 -5.82
CA GLU A 33 -0.13 -11.37 -5.48
C GLU A 33 -0.37 -11.26 -3.98
N LEU A 34 -0.26 -10.04 -3.47
CA LEU A 34 -0.49 -9.68 -2.08
C LEU A 34 -1.78 -8.86 -2.00
N ASP A 35 -2.66 -9.24 -1.07
CA ASP A 35 -3.89 -8.52 -0.78
C ASP A 35 -3.75 -7.72 0.53
N PHE A 36 -4.11 -6.45 0.49
CA PHE A 36 -4.16 -5.55 1.62
C PHE A 36 -5.53 -4.89 1.73
N HIS A 37 -5.92 -4.51 2.96
CA HIS A 37 -7.11 -3.71 3.20
C HIS A 37 -6.80 -2.52 4.12
N CYS A 38 -7.38 -1.37 3.81
CA CYS A 38 -7.39 -0.23 4.73
C CYS A 38 -8.51 -0.42 5.75
N ARG A 39 -8.17 -0.37 7.05
CA ARG A 39 -9.16 -0.49 8.14
C ARG A 39 -10.01 0.76 8.35
N VAL A 40 -9.67 1.88 7.71
CA VAL A 40 -10.39 3.16 7.84
C VAL A 40 -11.44 3.31 6.73
N CYS A 41 -11.03 3.21 5.47
CA CYS A 41 -11.92 3.43 4.33
C CYS A 41 -12.37 2.15 3.62
N HIS A 42 -11.93 0.97 4.08
CA HIS A 42 -12.27 -0.33 3.51
C HIS A 42 -11.78 -0.53 2.06
N GLU A 43 -10.85 0.28 1.57
CA GLU A 43 -10.22 0.11 0.26
C GLU A 43 -9.31 -1.13 0.25
N HIS A 44 -9.40 -1.90 -0.83
CA HIS A 44 -8.59 -3.10 -1.05
C HIS A 44 -7.53 -2.81 -2.10
N VAL A 45 -6.29 -3.17 -1.80
CA VAL A 45 -5.17 -3.10 -2.74
C VAL A 45 -4.64 -4.50 -2.96
N THR A 46 -4.70 -4.97 -4.20
CA THR A 46 -4.07 -6.21 -4.64
C THR A 46 -2.91 -5.84 -5.55
N MET A 47 -1.71 -6.34 -5.28
CA MET A 47 -0.54 -6.08 -6.11
C MET A 47 0.41 -7.28 -6.20
N PRO A 48 1.16 -7.44 -7.31
CA PRO A 48 2.16 -8.48 -7.39
C PRO A 48 3.26 -8.30 -6.33
N GLU A 49 3.76 -9.38 -5.76
CA GLU A 49 4.81 -9.35 -4.72
C GLU A 49 6.07 -8.62 -5.20
N TYR A 50 6.46 -8.81 -6.48
CA TYR A 50 7.62 -8.12 -7.05
C TYR A 50 7.47 -6.59 -7.12
N SER A 51 6.22 -6.08 -7.10
CA SER A 51 5.95 -4.63 -7.13
C SER A 51 6.25 -3.93 -5.80
N LEU A 52 6.38 -4.69 -4.69
CA LEU A 52 6.75 -4.13 -3.38
C LEU A 52 8.06 -3.32 -3.43
N SER A 53 9.04 -3.78 -4.22
CA SER A 53 10.33 -3.11 -4.40
C SER A 53 10.23 -1.72 -5.06
N ARG A 54 9.07 -1.40 -5.65
CA ARG A 54 8.81 -0.15 -6.37
C ARG A 54 7.85 0.78 -5.61
N VAL A 55 7.36 0.33 -4.45
CA VAL A 55 6.49 1.15 -3.60
C VAL A 55 7.31 2.33 -3.08
N PRO A 56 6.81 3.58 -3.21
CA PRO A 56 7.50 4.75 -2.68
C PRO A 56 7.72 4.64 -1.17
N VAL A 57 8.89 5.05 -0.68
CA VAL A 57 9.20 5.11 0.76
C VAL A 57 8.86 6.51 1.29
N GLY A 58 8.26 6.57 2.48
CA GLY A 58 7.83 7.82 3.12
C GLY A 58 6.44 8.29 2.67
N GLU A 59 5.93 9.36 3.29
CA GLU A 59 4.59 9.85 3.02
C GLU A 59 4.43 10.40 1.59
N PRO A 60 3.29 10.16 0.92
CA PRO A 60 3.03 10.71 -0.39
C PRO A 60 2.98 12.23 -0.27
N ALA A 61 3.57 12.93 -1.24
CA ALA A 61 3.48 14.38 -1.31
C ALA A 61 2.00 14.78 -1.45
N THR A 62 1.41 15.30 -0.38
CA THR A 62 0.06 15.85 -0.38
C THR A 62 0.03 17.03 -1.34
N VAL A 63 -0.84 16.97 -2.35
CA VAL A 63 -1.11 18.09 -3.27
C VAL A 63 -2.03 19.09 -2.60
#